data_AF-A0A368DFC6-F1
#
_entry.id   AF-A0A368DFC6-F1
#
_cell.length_a   1.000
_cell.length_b   1.000
_cell.length_c   1.000
_cell.angle_alpha   90.00
_cell.angle_beta   90.00
_cell.angle_gamma   90.00
#
_symmetry.space_group_name_H-M   'P 1'
#
loop_
_entity.id
_entity.type
_entity.pdbx_description
1 polymer ?
#
loop_
_entity_poly.entity_id
_entity_poly.type
_entity_poly.pdbx_seq_one_letter_code
_entity_poly.pdbx_strand_id
1 'polypeptide(L)' 'MKISSAFIKIGDKKYNLKMSDKLDHTSININIESGKTTMEPGFILENGQASVAFYTDIDFLF' A
#
# COMPACT_ATOMS: atom_id res chain seq x y z
N MET A 1 14.26 11.95 4.45
CA MET A 1 12.94 12.45 4.00
C MET A 1 11.88 11.86 4.90
N LYS A 2 10.86 12.64 5.30
CA LYS A 2 9.77 12.15 6.16
C LYS A 2 8.65 11.51 5.33
N ILE A 3 8.10 10.43 5.85
CA ILE A 3 6.96 9.70 5.29
C ILE A 3 5.67 10.28 5.89
N SER A 4 4.73 10.70 5.05
CA SER A 4 3.41 11.17 5.47
C SER A 4 2.42 10.01 5.63
N SER A 5 2.43 9.07 4.68
CA SER A 5 1.54 7.90 4.72
C SER A 5 2.16 6.70 4.00
N ALA A 6 1.72 5.51 4.39
CA ALA A 6 1.88 4.31 3.58
C ALA A 6 0.62 4.11 2.73
N PHE A 7 0.77 3.49 1.57
CA PHE A 7 -0.36 3.08 0.76
C PHE A 7 -0.16 1.67 0.23
N ILE A 8 -1.29 1.04 -0.09
CA ILE A 8 -1.34 -0.17 -0.90
C ILE A 8 -2.44 0.01 -1.95
N LYS A 9 -2.10 -0.20 -3.21
CA LYS A 9 -3.05 -0.23 -4.32
C LYS A 9 -3.26 -1.69 -4.71
N ILE A 10 -4.53 -2.11 -4.81
CA ILE A 10 -4.93 -3.44 -5.26
C ILE A 10 -5.92 -3.26 -6.42
N GLY A 11 -5.52 -3.66 -7.62
CA GLY A 11 -6.24 -3.30 -8.85
C GLY A 11 -6.42 -1.78 -8.93
N ASP A 12 -7.66 -1.31 -9.07
CA ASP A 12 -7.97 0.12 -9.13
C ASP A 12 -8.21 0.78 -7.76
N LYS A 13 -8.19 0.00 -6.67
CA LYS A 13 -8.49 0.51 -5.32
C LYS A 13 -7.21 0.90 -4.60
N LYS A 14 -7.16 2.11 -4.04
CA LYS A 14 -6.04 2.60 -3.22
C LYS A 14 -6.45 2.75 -1.77
N TYR A 15 -5.69 2.14 -0.88
CA TYR A 15 -5.85 2.22 0.56
C TYR A 15 -4.68 3.00 1.14
N ASN A 16 -4.95 3.98 2.01
CA ASN A 16 -3.93 4.84 2.61
C ASN A 16 -3.97 4.74 4.12
N LEU A 17 -2.80 4.69 4.74
CA LEU A 17 -2.63 4.72 6.18
C LEU A 17 -1.70 5.87 6.56
N LYS A 18 -2.25 6.87 7.26
CA LYS A 18 -1.47 8.00 7.75
C LYS A 18 -0.47 7.51 8.79
N MET A 19 0.81 7.86 8.59
CA MET A 19 1.85 7.57 9.56
C MET A 19 1.85 8.67 10.61
N SER A 20 1.99 8.30 11.88
CA SER A 20 2.23 9.25 12.96
C SER A 20 3.62 9.02 13.53
N ASP A 21 4.21 10.05 14.14
CA ASP A 21 5.60 10.04 14.65
C ASP A 21 5.89 8.96 15.72
N LYS A 22 4.86 8.22 16.19
CA LYS A 22 4.96 7.19 17.24
C LYS A 22 4.82 5.74 16.74
N LEU A 23 4.64 5.52 15.44
CA LEU A 23 4.41 4.18 14.90
C LEU A 23 5.73 3.58 14.40
N ASP A 24 6.34 2.72 15.22
CA ASP A 24 7.48 1.90 14.80
C ASP A 24 7.06 0.80 13.81
N HIS A 25 5.78 0.38 13.83
CA HIS A 25 5.23 -0.68 12.98
C HIS A 25 3.75 -0.42 12.66
N THR A 26 3.30 -0.84 11.47
CA THR A 26 1.91 -0.74 11.06
C THR A 26 1.50 -1.93 10.19
N SER A 27 0.23 -2.33 10.26
CA SER A 27 -0.30 -3.45 9.47
C SER A 27 -1.60 -3.05 8.80
N ILE A 28 -1.76 -3.51 7.55
CA ILE A 28 -2.98 -3.35 6.76
C ILE A 28 -3.49 -4.74 6.44
N ASN A 29 -4.72 -5.06 6.87
CA ASN A 29 -5.40 -6.31 6.54
C ASN A 29 -6.50 -6.00 5.52
N ILE A 30 -6.47 -6.68 4.36
CA ILE A 30 -7.44 -6.50 3.28
C ILE A 30 -7.94 -7.88 2.86
N ASN A 31 -9.26 -8.04 2.83
CA ASN A 31 -9.89 -9.22 2.25
C ASN A 31 -10.04 -8.98 0.74
N ILE A 32 -9.50 -9.89 -0.05
CA ILE A 32 -9.54 -9.86 -1.51
C ILE A 32 -10.23 -11.14 -1.97
N GLU A 33 -11.16 -11.02 -2.92
CA GLU A 33 -11.80 -12.19 -3.54
C GLU A 33 -10.79 -12.96 -4.41
N SER A 34 -11.11 -14.21 -4.74
CA SER A 34 -10.28 -15.02 -5.62
C SER A 34 -10.15 -14.41 -7.02
N GLY A 35 -9.05 -14.73 -7.70
CA GLY A 35 -8.76 -14.29 -9.06
C GLY A 35 -7.51 -13.42 -9.18
N LYS A 36 -7.38 -12.82 -10.35
CA LYS A 36 -6.19 -12.06 -10.76
C LYS A 36 -6.34 -10.58 -10.47
N THR A 37 -5.34 -10.00 -9.83
CA THR A 37 -5.26 -8.57 -9.58
C THR A 37 -3.80 -8.11 -9.57
N THR A 38 -3.59 -6.83 -9.31
CA THR A 38 -2.26 -6.23 -9.18
C THR A 38 -2.11 -5.67 -7.77
N MET A 39 -0.89 -5.59 -7.27
CA MET A 39 -0.59 -5.01 -5.97
C MET A 39 0.62 -4.08 -6.08
N GLU A 40 0.46 -2.86 -5.58
CA GLU A 40 1.48 -1.83 -5.56
C GLU A 40 1.47 -1.14 -4.18
N PRO A 41 2.33 -1.56 -3.25
CA PRO A 41 2.56 -0.83 -2.01
C PRO A 41 3.61 0.26 -2.19
N GLY A 42 3.50 1.29 -1.36
CA GLY A 42 4.46 2.38 -1.34
C GLY A 42 4.21 3.37 -0.22
N PHE A 43 4.90 4.50 -0.31
CA PHE A 43 4.84 5.58 0.66
C PHE A 43 4.57 6.91 -0.03
N ILE A 44 3.77 7.77 0.60
CA ILE A 44 3.66 9.18 0.23
C ILE A 44 4.56 9.96 1.17
N LEU A 45 5.44 10.75 0.58
CA LEU A 45 6.36 11.63 1.27
C LEU A 45 5.65 12.95 1.62
N GLU A 46 6.15 13.70 2.61
CA GLU A 46 5.53 14.97 3.02
C GLU A 46 5.45 16.01 1.89
N ASN A 47 6.31 15.91 0.87
CA ASN A 47 6.26 16.75 -0.33
C ASN A 47 5.24 16.30 -1.39
N GLY A 48 4.43 15.27 -1.09
CA GLY A 48 3.40 14.73 -1.98
C GLY A 48 3.91 13.71 -3.00
N GLN A 49 5.21 13.43 -3.07
CA GLN A 49 5.75 12.41 -3.97
C GLN A 49 5.39 11.00 -3.49
N ALA A 50 5.04 10.12 -4.42
CA ALA A 50 4.85 8.70 -4.16
C ALA A 50 6.14 7.93 -4.46
N SER A 51 6.56 7.08 -3.53
CA SER A 51 7.63 6.11 -3.73
C SER A 51 7.00 4.71 -3.73
N VAL A 52 7.11 4.00 -4.84
CA VAL A 52 6.64 2.61 -4.96
C VAL A 52 7.71 1.68 -4.41
N ALA A 53 7.31 0.76 -3.52
CA ALA A 53 8.22 -0.24 -2.96
C ALA A 53 8.41 -1.41 -3.94
N PHE A 54 7.29 -1.95 -4.45
CA PHE A 54 7.26 -2.94 -5.51
C PHE A 54 5.94 -2.90 -6.27
N TYR A 55 5.90 -3.58 -7.41
CA TYR A 55 4.69 -3.86 -8.17
C TYR A 55 4.68 -5.36 -8.48
N THR A 56 3.54 -6.01 -8.28
CA THR A 56 3.37 -7.42 -8.64
C THR A 56 1.97 -7.69 -9.14
N ASP A 57 1.87 -8.59 -10.12
CA ASP A 57 0.62 -9.28 -10.41
C ASP A 57 0.42 -10.38 -9.36
N ILE A 58 -0.81 -10.59 -8.89
CA ILE A 58 -1.16 -11.62 -7.93
C ILE A 58 -2.32 -12.44 -8.48
N ASP A 59 -2.22 -13.76 -8.36
CA ASP A 59 -3.29 -14.70 -8.68
C ASP A 59 -3.69 -15.44 -7.40
N PHE A 60 -4.82 -15.05 -6.81
CA PHE A 60 -5.36 -15.69 -5.61
C PHE A 60 -6.13 -16.95 -6.03
N LEU A 61 -5.42 -18.07 -6.01
CA LEU A 61 -5.97 -19.39 -6.31
C LEU A 61 -6.68 -19.96 -5.08
N PHE A 62 -8.01 -19.88 -5.10
CA PHE A 62 -8.99 -20.55 -4.22
C PHE A 62 -8.88 -20.30 -2.71
#